data_AF-A0AA96V0M8-F1
#
_entry.id   AF-A0AA96V0M8-F1
#
_cell.length_a   1.000
_cell.length_b   1.000
_cell.length_c   1.000
_cell.angle_alpha   90.00
_cell.angle_beta   90.00
_cell.angle_gamma   90.00
#
_symmetry.space_group_name_H-M   'P 1'
#
loop_
_entity.id
_entity.type
_entity.pdbx_description
1 polymer ?
#
loop_
_entity_poly.entity_id
_entity_poly.type
_entity_poly.pdbx_seq_one_letter_code
_entity_poly.pdbx_strand_id
1 'polypeptide(L)'
;MGLEIVLNDITEGAKADVRRINDEAKTTSDLIIEEARQASKEALGSRLAEVEEKLEQQRQQVLSSANLEVKRIALNKRKALLDQVYDQALERIENLPADKNEEYLKALIEANEKDGHRIFSNKKSEKIVKKLSSLEYGGNIDCIGGIVIENEEGTVRLDFTYDLILKSAYDRSLKSISDILNG
;
A
#
# COMPACT_ATOMS: atom_id res chain seq x y z
N MET A 1 25.01 -91.09 45.61
CA MET A 1 25.07 -89.93 46.52
C MET A 1 25.92 -88.78 45.95
N GLY A 2 27.17 -88.98 45.51
CA GLY A 2 27.97 -87.86 44.95
C GLY A 2 27.47 -87.25 43.63
N LEU A 3 27.00 -88.08 42.68
CA LEU A 3 26.47 -87.61 41.38
C LEU A 3 25.19 -86.78 41.48
N GLU A 4 24.36 -87.07 42.47
CA GLU A 4 23.07 -86.42 42.70
C GLU A 4 23.26 -85.01 43.29
N ILE A 5 24.29 -84.82 44.12
CA ILE A 5 24.72 -83.52 44.65
C ILE A 5 25.26 -82.64 43.52
N VAL A 6 26.14 -83.19 42.67
CA VAL A 6 26.69 -82.46 41.51
C VAL A 6 25.58 -82.05 40.52
N LEU A 7 24.59 -82.92 40.30
CA LEU A 7 23.44 -82.60 39.46
C LEU A 7 22.60 -81.46 40.05
N ASN A 8 22.35 -81.50 41.37
CA ASN A 8 21.63 -80.44 42.06
C ASN A 8 22.36 -79.10 41.99
N ASP A 9 23.67 -79.07 42.27
CA ASP A 9 24.50 -77.86 42.19
C ASP A 9 24.48 -77.25 40.79
N ILE A 10 24.56 -78.09 39.73
CA ILE A 10 24.44 -77.63 38.34
C ILE A 10 23.05 -77.03 38.07
N THR A 11 21.98 -77.66 38.56
CA THR A 11 20.63 -77.14 38.34
C THR A 11 20.33 -75.87 39.14
N GLU A 12 20.89 -75.72 40.35
CA GLU A 12 20.79 -74.48 41.12
C GLU A 12 21.60 -73.36 40.48
N GLY A 13 22.82 -73.65 40.02
CA GLY A 13 23.64 -72.71 39.25
C GLY A 13 22.92 -72.23 37.98
N ALA A 14 22.37 -73.15 37.19
CA ALA A 14 21.61 -72.81 35.98
C ALA A 14 20.35 -71.97 36.29
N LYS A 15 19.63 -72.27 37.38
CA LYS A 15 18.48 -71.45 37.82
C LYS A 15 18.91 -70.06 38.27
N ALA A 16 20.05 -69.94 38.95
CA ALA A 16 20.60 -68.66 39.36
C ALA A 16 21.01 -67.80 38.14
N ASP A 17 21.63 -68.42 37.13
CA ASP A 17 21.99 -67.75 35.87
C ASP A 17 20.76 -67.28 35.10
N VAL A 18 19.72 -68.12 35.00
CA VAL A 18 18.46 -67.76 34.35
C VAL A 18 17.77 -66.61 35.09
N ARG A 19 17.80 -66.58 36.42
CA ARG A 19 17.27 -65.46 37.21
C ARG A 19 18.05 -64.19 36.93
N ARG A 20 19.38 -64.26 36.98
CA ARG A 20 20.27 -63.12 36.70
C ARG A 20 20.02 -62.52 35.32
N ILE A 21 19.95 -63.36 34.28
CA ILE A 21 19.68 -62.92 32.90
C ILE A 21 18.29 -62.27 32.79
N ASN A 22 17.26 -62.85 33.42
CA ASN A 22 15.92 -62.27 33.40
C ASN A 22 15.83 -60.94 34.15
N ASP A 23 16.54 -60.80 35.26
CA ASP A 23 16.57 -59.56 36.04
C ASP A 23 17.36 -58.47 35.28
N GLU A 24 18.48 -58.82 34.63
CA GLU A 24 19.22 -57.95 33.71
C GLU A 24 18.38 -57.53 32.49
N ALA A 25 17.59 -58.46 31.92
CA ALA A 25 16.71 -58.17 30.79
C ALA A 25 15.55 -57.24 31.20
N LYS A 26 14.97 -57.44 32.39
CA LYS A 26 13.92 -56.57 32.93
C LYS A 26 14.43 -55.16 33.19
N THR A 27 15.56 -55.02 33.88
CA THR A 27 16.15 -53.70 34.13
C THR A 27 16.48 -52.97 32.83
N THR A 28 17.03 -53.67 31.84
CA THR A 28 17.30 -53.11 30.52
C THR A 28 16.00 -52.68 29.82
N SER A 29 14.96 -53.50 29.88
CA SER A 29 13.64 -53.17 29.30
C SER A 29 13.02 -51.93 29.95
N ASP A 30 13.08 -51.84 31.28
CA ASP A 30 12.53 -50.71 32.03
C ASP A 30 13.29 -49.41 31.70
N LEU A 31 14.62 -49.48 31.56
CA LEU A 31 15.44 -48.35 31.13
C LEU A 31 15.06 -47.88 29.72
N ILE A 32 14.91 -48.78 28.76
CA ILE A 32 14.49 -48.44 27.38
C ILE A 32 13.13 -47.76 27.38
N ILE A 33 12.18 -48.24 28.19
CA ILE A 33 10.83 -47.65 28.28
C ILE A 33 10.89 -46.24 28.88
N GLU A 34 11.67 -46.04 29.93
CA GLU A 34 11.82 -44.72 30.55
C GLU A 34 12.55 -43.73 29.63
N GLU A 35 13.60 -44.14 28.93
CA GLU A 35 14.27 -43.33 27.90
C GLU A 35 13.31 -42.94 26.77
N ALA A 36 12.52 -43.89 26.26
CA ALA A 36 11.53 -43.62 25.22
C ALA A 36 10.44 -42.65 25.70
N ARG A 37 9.99 -42.78 26.97
CA ARG A 37 9.03 -41.87 27.58
C ARG A 37 9.59 -40.47 27.74
N GLN A 38 10.85 -40.35 28.18
CA GLN A 38 11.51 -39.06 28.34
C GLN A 38 11.72 -38.38 26.99
N ALA A 39 12.24 -39.10 25.99
CA ALA A 39 12.39 -38.59 24.64
C ALA A 39 11.05 -38.16 24.03
N SER A 40 9.97 -38.92 24.27
CA SER A 40 8.62 -38.54 23.83
C SER A 40 8.12 -37.26 24.49
N LYS A 41 8.36 -37.07 25.79
CA LYS A 41 7.97 -35.85 26.51
C LYS A 41 8.76 -34.64 26.01
N GLU A 42 10.05 -34.78 25.82
CA GLU A 42 10.93 -33.73 25.30
C GLU A 42 10.53 -33.33 23.87
N ALA A 43 10.29 -34.31 23.00
CA ALA A 43 9.80 -34.07 21.65
C ALA A 43 8.45 -33.34 21.64
N LEU A 44 7.52 -33.74 22.51
CA LEU A 44 6.20 -33.11 22.61
C LEU A 44 6.30 -31.67 23.14
N GLY A 45 7.14 -31.43 24.16
CA GLY A 45 7.38 -30.09 24.69
C GLY A 45 8.02 -29.16 23.66
N SER A 46 9.05 -29.64 22.94
CA SER A 46 9.68 -28.90 21.85
C SER A 46 8.68 -28.57 20.74
N ARG A 47 7.85 -29.53 20.32
CA ARG A 47 6.83 -29.30 19.29
C ARG A 47 5.76 -28.30 19.73
N LEU A 48 5.32 -28.34 20.98
CA LEU A 48 4.37 -27.36 21.51
C LEU A 48 4.96 -25.95 21.50
N ALA A 49 6.20 -25.79 21.96
CA ALA A 49 6.88 -24.50 21.93
C ALA A 49 7.04 -23.95 20.50
N GLU A 50 7.44 -24.81 19.54
CA GLU A 50 7.52 -24.43 18.12
C GLU A 50 6.16 -23.98 17.55
N VAL A 51 5.07 -24.65 17.95
CA VAL A 51 3.71 -24.32 17.49
C VAL A 51 3.23 -23.02 18.10
N GLU A 52 3.48 -22.79 19.38
CA GLU A 52 3.14 -21.54 20.06
C GLU A 52 3.87 -20.34 19.44
N GLU A 53 5.17 -20.49 19.16
CA GLU A 53 5.95 -19.44 18.50
C GLU A 53 5.39 -19.13 17.09
N LYS A 54 5.08 -20.17 16.30
CA LYS A 54 4.48 -20.00 14.97
C LYS A 54 3.11 -19.34 15.04
N LEU A 55 2.29 -19.70 16.03
CA LEU A 55 0.96 -19.12 16.20
C LEU A 55 1.07 -17.62 16.49
N GLU A 56 1.99 -17.22 17.36
CA GLU A 56 2.21 -15.81 17.69
C GLU A 56 2.74 -15.03 16.48
N GLN A 57 3.71 -15.59 15.74
CA GLN A 57 4.20 -14.99 14.49
C GLN A 57 3.07 -14.80 13.46
N GLN A 58 2.23 -15.83 13.26
CA GLN A 58 1.07 -15.74 12.36
C GLN A 58 0.07 -14.69 12.82
N ARG A 59 -0.21 -14.62 14.13
CA ARG A 59 -1.11 -13.63 14.70
C ARG A 59 -0.61 -12.21 14.43
N GLN A 60 0.68 -11.96 14.65
CA GLN A 60 1.30 -10.67 14.37
C GLN A 60 1.24 -10.31 12.87
N GLN A 61 1.44 -11.30 11.99
CA GLN A 61 1.34 -11.11 10.54
C GLN A 61 -0.11 -10.76 10.12
N VAL A 62 -1.10 -11.45 10.67
CA VAL A 62 -2.52 -11.18 10.40
C VAL A 62 -2.91 -9.78 10.89
N LEU A 63 -2.50 -9.39 12.10
CA LEU A 63 -2.77 -8.06 12.63
C LEU A 63 -2.08 -6.96 11.80
N SER A 64 -0.83 -7.18 11.42
CA SER A 64 -0.07 -6.24 10.59
C SER A 64 -0.71 -6.05 9.22
N SER A 65 -1.09 -7.15 8.57
CA SER A 65 -1.76 -7.11 7.26
C SER A 65 -3.13 -6.43 7.34
N ALA A 66 -3.96 -6.76 8.34
CA ALA A 66 -5.25 -6.10 8.54
C ALA A 66 -5.09 -4.59 8.77
N ASN A 67 -4.11 -4.17 9.59
CA ASN A 67 -3.82 -2.75 9.82
C ASN A 67 -3.39 -2.03 8.54
N LEU A 68 -2.60 -2.69 7.69
CA LEU A 68 -2.19 -2.15 6.39
C LEU A 68 -3.38 -2.02 5.44
N GLU A 69 -4.28 -3.00 5.40
CA GLU A 69 -5.50 -2.92 4.59
C GLU A 69 -6.40 -1.78 5.03
N VAL A 70 -6.63 -1.61 6.33
CA VAL A 70 -7.43 -0.51 6.87
C VAL A 70 -6.83 0.84 6.46
N LYS A 71 -5.50 1.01 6.61
CA LYS A 71 -4.81 2.23 6.17
C LYS A 71 -4.96 2.47 4.67
N ARG A 72 -4.82 1.42 3.86
CA ARG A 72 -4.98 1.50 2.40
C ARG A 72 -6.39 1.91 2.01
N ILE A 73 -7.41 1.31 2.61
CA ILE A 73 -8.82 1.64 2.36
C ILE A 73 -9.08 3.10 2.72
N ALA A 74 -8.62 3.54 3.90
CA ALA A 74 -8.79 4.91 4.36
C ALA A 74 -8.12 5.92 3.40
N LEU A 75 -6.88 5.67 2.98
CA LEU A 75 -6.15 6.53 2.04
C LEU A 75 -6.83 6.57 0.67
N ASN A 76 -7.31 5.44 0.16
CA ASN A 76 -8.02 5.38 -1.12
C ASN A 76 -9.33 6.16 -1.06
N LYS A 77 -10.08 6.08 0.04
CA LYS A 77 -11.30 6.87 0.22
C LYS A 77 -11.01 8.36 0.31
N ARG A 78 -9.95 8.75 1.01
CA ARG A 78 -9.49 10.15 1.05
C ARG A 78 -9.13 10.67 -0.33
N LYS A 79 -8.36 9.89 -1.10
CA LYS A 79 -8.02 10.23 -2.48
C LYS A 79 -9.28 10.40 -3.33
N ALA A 80 -10.23 9.47 -3.25
CA ALA A 80 -11.48 9.56 -4.00
C ALA A 80 -12.27 10.84 -3.68
N LEU A 81 -12.31 11.27 -2.41
CA LEU A 81 -12.96 12.54 -2.04
C LEU A 81 -12.22 13.76 -2.63
N LEU A 82 -10.90 13.74 -2.60
CA LEU A 82 -10.07 14.79 -3.20
C LEU A 82 -10.29 14.88 -4.72
N ASP A 83 -10.28 13.72 -5.40
CA ASP A 83 -10.55 13.62 -6.83
C ASP A 83 -11.97 14.15 -7.14
N GLN A 84 -12.98 13.80 -6.34
CA GLN A 84 -14.34 14.34 -6.48
C GLN A 84 -14.43 15.86 -6.33
N VAL A 85 -13.70 16.45 -5.37
CA VAL A 85 -13.67 17.91 -5.20
C VAL A 85 -13.00 18.58 -6.39
N TYR A 86 -11.92 17.98 -6.91
CA TYR A 86 -11.24 18.48 -8.10
C TYR A 86 -12.16 18.44 -9.32
N ASP A 87 -12.82 17.31 -9.56
CA ASP A 87 -13.75 17.13 -10.69
C ASP A 87 -14.94 18.12 -10.60
N GLN A 88 -15.50 18.32 -9.41
CA GLN A 88 -16.56 19.32 -9.21
C GLN A 88 -16.08 20.75 -9.44
N ALA A 89 -14.84 21.09 -9.08
CA ALA A 89 -14.26 22.39 -9.37
C ALA A 89 -14.06 22.58 -10.88
N LEU A 90 -13.60 21.52 -11.57
CA LEU A 90 -13.43 21.48 -13.00
C LEU A 90 -14.76 21.68 -13.74
N GLU A 91 -15.81 20.92 -13.38
CA GLU A 91 -17.15 21.07 -13.96
C GLU A 91 -17.73 22.48 -13.76
N ARG A 92 -17.47 23.11 -12.61
CA ARG A 92 -17.90 24.50 -12.36
C ARG A 92 -17.18 25.50 -13.26
N ILE A 93 -15.90 25.26 -13.56
CA ILE A 93 -15.11 26.10 -14.47
C ILE A 93 -15.57 25.89 -15.92
N GLU A 94 -15.81 24.64 -16.34
CA GLU A 94 -16.35 24.33 -17.67
C GLU A 94 -17.71 24.99 -17.94
N ASN A 95 -18.54 25.09 -16.90
CA ASN A 95 -19.87 25.68 -16.96
C ASN A 95 -19.91 27.14 -16.49
N LEU A 96 -18.78 27.85 -16.54
CA LEU A 96 -18.74 29.28 -16.22
C LEU A 96 -19.71 30.08 -17.11
N PRO A 97 -20.48 31.03 -16.54
CA PRO A 97 -21.30 31.95 -17.32
C PRO A 97 -20.44 32.72 -18.33
N ALA A 98 -20.98 32.96 -19.53
CA ALA A 98 -20.27 33.63 -20.62
C ALA A 98 -19.70 34.99 -20.20
N ASP A 99 -20.47 35.78 -19.45
CA ASP A 99 -20.07 37.12 -18.98
C ASP A 99 -18.81 37.06 -18.09
N LYS A 100 -18.74 36.08 -17.17
CA LYS A 100 -17.58 35.89 -16.30
C LYS A 100 -16.37 35.36 -17.05
N ASN A 101 -16.60 34.46 -18.01
CA ASN A 101 -15.53 33.94 -18.86
C ASN A 101 -14.90 35.08 -19.68
N GLU A 102 -15.71 35.99 -20.23
CA GLU A 102 -15.22 37.16 -20.95
C GLU A 102 -14.41 38.10 -20.04
N GLU A 103 -14.88 38.36 -18.81
CA GLU A 103 -14.16 39.16 -17.82
C GLU A 103 -12.78 38.56 -17.49
N TYR A 104 -12.71 37.25 -17.22
CA TYR A 104 -11.46 36.56 -16.90
C TYR A 104 -10.50 36.50 -18.09
N LEU A 105 -11.00 36.24 -19.29
CA LEU A 105 -10.19 36.27 -20.51
C LEU A 105 -9.63 37.67 -20.75
N LYS A 106 -10.44 38.73 -20.56
CA LYS A 106 -9.98 40.10 -20.69
C LYS A 106 -8.84 40.41 -19.72
N ALA A 107 -8.99 40.06 -18.44
CA ALA A 107 -7.95 40.26 -17.44
C ALA A 107 -6.66 39.50 -17.77
N LEU A 108 -6.77 38.26 -18.25
CA LEU A 108 -5.62 37.45 -18.66
C LEU A 108 -4.89 38.03 -19.87
N ILE A 109 -5.64 38.52 -20.87
CA ILE A 109 -5.07 39.17 -22.06
C ILE A 109 -4.38 40.46 -21.66
N GLU A 110 -5.06 41.38 -20.97
CA GLU A 110 -4.50 42.69 -20.59
C GLU A 110 -3.21 42.58 -19.76
N ALA A 111 -3.10 41.54 -18.92
CA ALA A 111 -1.91 41.32 -18.10
C ALA A 111 -0.70 40.78 -18.88
N ASN A 112 -0.92 40.02 -19.96
CA ASN A 112 0.14 39.23 -20.61
C ASN A 112 0.33 39.55 -22.11
N GLU A 113 -0.51 40.42 -22.69
CA GLU A 113 -0.50 40.76 -24.11
C GLU A 113 0.82 41.38 -24.57
N LYS A 114 1.51 42.11 -23.69
CA LYS A 114 2.77 42.81 -24.01
C LYS A 114 3.94 41.87 -24.29
N ASP A 115 3.87 40.65 -23.79
CA ASP A 115 4.95 39.66 -23.86
C ASP A 115 4.72 38.61 -24.97
N GLY A 116 3.65 38.78 -25.76
CA GLY A 116 3.18 37.82 -26.75
C GLY A 116 3.16 38.35 -28.18
N HIS A 117 3.29 37.44 -29.15
CA HIS A 117 3.00 37.73 -30.56
C HIS A 117 1.77 36.94 -31.05
N ARG A 118 1.63 35.69 -30.62
CA ARG A 118 0.53 34.80 -30.97
C ARG A 118 -0.27 34.38 -29.76
N ILE A 119 -1.59 34.26 -29.94
CA ILE A 119 -2.52 33.82 -28.89
C ILE A 119 -3.34 32.62 -29.35
N PHE A 120 -3.50 31.65 -28.47
CA PHE A 120 -4.29 30.44 -28.67
C PHE A 120 -5.37 30.34 -27.60
N SER A 121 -6.51 29.77 -27.96
CA SER A 121 -7.62 29.53 -27.03
C SER A 121 -8.43 28.31 -27.42
N ASN A 122 -9.37 27.90 -26.57
CA ASN A 122 -10.30 26.85 -26.98
C ASN A 122 -11.29 27.34 -28.05
N LYS A 123 -11.93 26.38 -28.74
CA LYS A 123 -12.90 26.67 -29.81
C LYS A 123 -14.09 27.51 -29.34
N LYS A 124 -14.49 27.37 -28.07
CA LYS A 124 -15.60 28.13 -27.48
C LYS A 124 -15.26 29.62 -27.32
N SER A 125 -14.01 29.94 -26.96
CA SER A 125 -13.56 31.30 -26.65
C SER A 125 -12.91 32.01 -27.83
N GLU A 126 -12.68 31.36 -28.96
CA GLU A 126 -12.06 31.93 -30.17
C GLU A 126 -12.65 33.29 -30.55
N LYS A 127 -13.99 33.41 -30.62
CA LYS A 127 -14.66 34.65 -31.01
C LYS A 127 -14.46 35.78 -30.02
N ILE A 128 -14.33 35.46 -28.73
CA ILE A 128 -14.13 36.43 -27.66
C ILE A 128 -12.68 36.89 -27.66
N VAL A 129 -11.74 35.94 -27.72
CA VAL A 129 -10.30 36.23 -27.74
C VAL A 129 -9.93 37.08 -28.96
N LYS A 130 -10.39 36.74 -30.17
CA LYS A 130 -10.15 37.55 -31.38
C LYS A 130 -10.68 38.99 -31.31
N LYS A 131 -11.68 39.25 -30.47
CA LYS A 131 -12.22 40.61 -30.27
C LYS A 131 -11.46 41.39 -29.21
N LEU A 132 -10.95 40.71 -28.19
CA LEU A 132 -10.30 41.33 -27.03
C LEU A 132 -8.79 41.50 -27.20
N SER A 133 -8.11 40.61 -27.94
CA SER A 133 -6.67 40.67 -28.15
C SER A 133 -6.30 41.36 -29.46
N SER A 134 -5.20 42.12 -29.45
CA SER A 134 -4.54 42.67 -30.64
C SER A 134 -3.51 41.71 -31.28
N LEU A 135 -3.21 40.58 -30.61
CA LEU A 135 -2.27 39.56 -31.07
C LEU A 135 -2.79 38.68 -32.22
N GLU A 136 -1.88 38.07 -32.98
CA GLU A 136 -2.25 37.13 -34.03
C GLU A 136 -2.85 35.86 -33.44
N TYR A 137 -4.05 35.46 -33.90
CA TYR A 137 -4.69 34.24 -33.42
C TYR A 137 -4.02 33.00 -34.01
N GLY A 138 -3.25 32.28 -33.20
CA GLY A 138 -2.46 31.12 -33.60
C GLY A 138 -3.25 29.83 -33.80
N GLY A 139 -4.50 29.77 -33.32
CA GLY A 139 -5.40 28.64 -33.52
C GLY A 139 -6.03 28.11 -32.23
N ASN A 140 -6.74 27.00 -32.37
CA ASN A 140 -7.43 26.37 -31.24
C ASN A 140 -6.53 25.33 -30.54
N ILE A 141 -6.62 25.30 -29.22
CA ILE A 141 -6.00 24.27 -28.37
C ILE A 141 -7.09 23.52 -27.59
N ASP A 142 -6.76 22.29 -27.17
CA ASP A 142 -7.64 21.49 -26.34
C ASP A 142 -7.46 21.87 -24.86
N CYS A 143 -8.37 22.72 -24.38
CA CYS A 143 -8.41 23.15 -22.99
C CYS A 143 -9.84 23.56 -22.59
N ILE A 144 -10.10 23.55 -21.28
CA ILE A 144 -11.40 23.95 -20.72
C ILE A 144 -11.66 25.43 -21.00
N GLY A 145 -10.62 26.25 -20.89
CA GLY A 145 -10.67 27.69 -21.13
C GLY A 145 -9.33 28.36 -20.81
N GLY A 146 -9.32 29.69 -20.87
CA GLY A 146 -8.10 30.48 -20.77
C GLY A 146 -7.37 30.62 -22.12
N ILE A 147 -6.11 31.02 -22.03
CA ILE A 147 -5.30 31.40 -23.19
C ILE A 147 -3.89 30.84 -23.07
N VAL A 148 -3.25 30.66 -24.21
CA VAL A 148 -1.81 30.41 -24.29
C VAL A 148 -1.19 31.45 -25.19
N ILE A 149 -0.11 32.07 -24.75
CA ILE A 149 0.59 33.13 -25.46
C ILE A 149 1.96 32.61 -25.88
N GLU A 150 2.33 32.88 -27.13
CA GLU A 150 3.61 32.47 -27.71
C GLU A 150 4.35 33.71 -28.24
N ASN A 151 5.67 33.73 -28.07
CA ASN A 151 6.52 34.81 -28.58
C ASN A 151 6.69 34.75 -30.11
N GLU A 152 7.25 35.81 -30.69
CA GLU A 152 7.43 35.93 -32.15
C GLU A 152 8.27 34.79 -32.76
N GLU A 153 9.29 34.32 -32.02
CA GLU A 153 10.20 33.27 -32.46
C GLU A 153 9.65 31.84 -32.24
N GLY A 154 8.52 31.68 -31.56
CA GLY A 154 7.96 30.38 -31.18
C GLY A 154 8.78 29.57 -30.16
N THR A 155 9.73 30.23 -29.49
CA THR A 155 10.65 29.62 -28.51
C THR A 155 10.11 29.64 -27.08
N VAL A 156 9.19 30.56 -26.76
CA VAL A 156 8.61 30.73 -25.42
C VAL A 156 7.10 30.66 -25.51
N ARG A 157 6.51 29.78 -24.68
CA ARG A 157 5.07 29.57 -24.56
C ARG A 157 4.63 29.75 -23.11
N LEU A 158 3.77 30.73 -22.88
CA LEU A 158 3.17 31.03 -21.59
C LEU A 158 1.77 30.44 -21.54
N ASP A 159 1.58 29.47 -20.66
CA ASP A 159 0.32 28.76 -20.49
C ASP A 159 -0.50 29.40 -19.37
N PHE A 160 -1.64 29.99 -19.73
CA PHE A 160 -2.62 30.56 -18.82
C PHE A 160 -3.99 29.87 -19.00
N THR A 161 -3.97 28.58 -19.32
CA THR A 161 -5.18 27.76 -19.36
C THR A 161 -5.78 27.64 -17.96
N TYR A 162 -7.11 27.56 -17.91
CA TYR A 162 -7.81 27.32 -16.65
C TYR A 162 -7.43 25.98 -16.04
N ASP A 163 -7.10 24.99 -16.87
CA ASP A 163 -6.55 23.69 -16.46
C ASP A 163 -5.30 23.85 -15.60
N LEU A 164 -4.31 24.61 -16.07
CA LEU A 164 -3.05 24.82 -15.35
C LEU A 164 -3.24 25.68 -14.09
N ILE A 165 -4.07 26.73 -14.19
CA ILE A 165 -4.37 27.61 -13.07
C ILE A 165 -5.09 26.84 -11.96
N LEU A 166 -6.11 26.06 -12.32
CA LEU A 166 -6.84 25.19 -11.38
C LEU A 166 -5.90 24.19 -10.73
N LYS A 167 -5.06 23.52 -11.51
CA LYS A 167 -4.07 22.57 -10.98
C LYS A 167 -3.11 23.23 -10.00
N SER A 168 -2.56 24.40 -10.34
CA SER A 168 -1.65 25.13 -9.44
C SER A 168 -2.35 25.60 -8.16
N ALA A 169 -3.57 26.11 -8.27
CA ALA A 169 -4.37 26.52 -7.12
C ALA A 169 -4.73 25.33 -6.23
N TYR A 170 -5.08 24.19 -6.83
CA TYR A 170 -5.38 22.95 -6.14
C TYR A 170 -4.16 22.43 -5.38
N ASP A 171 -3.00 22.34 -6.03
CA ASP A 171 -1.76 21.87 -5.39
C ASP A 171 -1.36 22.75 -4.19
N ARG A 172 -1.53 24.08 -4.31
CA ARG A 172 -1.27 25.02 -3.21
C ARG A 172 -2.26 24.88 -2.05
N SER A 173 -3.51 24.55 -2.35
CA SER A 173 -4.59 24.44 -1.36
C SER A 173 -4.81 23.02 -0.83
N LEU A 174 -4.11 22.01 -1.37
CA LEU A 174 -4.29 20.61 -1.04
C LEU A 174 -4.20 20.34 0.46
N LYS A 175 -3.25 20.98 1.15
CA LYS A 175 -3.13 20.88 2.61
C LYS A 175 -4.40 21.38 3.31
N SER A 176 -4.86 22.58 2.97
CA SER A 176 -6.08 23.16 3.56
C SER A 176 -7.34 22.36 3.23
N ILE A 177 -7.46 21.86 2.01
CA ILE A 177 -8.57 20.98 1.59
C ILE A 177 -8.54 19.68 2.40
N SER A 178 -7.35 19.09 2.56
CA SER A 178 -7.14 17.90 3.37
C SER A 178 -7.51 18.13 4.83
N ASP A 179 -7.12 19.26 5.43
CA ASP A 179 -7.44 19.58 6.82
C ASP A 179 -8.96 19.72 7.00
N ILE A 180 -9.65 20.42 6.10
CA ILE A 180 -11.12 20.58 6.14
C ILE A 180 -11.86 19.24 5.98
N LEU A 181 -11.39 18.38 5.07
CA LEU A 181 -12.02 17.09 4.81
C LEU A 181 -11.78 16.06 5.92
N ASN A 182 -10.68 16.17 6.64
CA ASN A 182 -10.28 15.18 7.65
C ASN A 182 -10.57 15.59 9.09
N GLY A 183 -10.88 16.87 9.37
CA GLY A 183 -11.15 17.39 10.70
C GLY A 183 -9.88 17.70 11.49
#